data_AF-A0A848L8G5-F1
#
_entry.id   AF-A0A848L8G5-F1
#
_cell.length_a   1.000
_cell.length_b   1.000
_cell.length_c   1.000
_cell.angle_alpha   90.00
_cell.angle_beta   90.00
_cell.angle_gamma   90.00
#
_symmetry.space_group_name_H-M   'P 1'
#
loop_
_entity.id
_entity.type
_entity.pdbx_description
1 polymer ?
#
loop_
_entity_poly.entity_id
_entity_poly.type
_entity_poly.pdbx_seq_one_letter_code
_entity_poly.pdbx_strand_id
1 'polypeptide(L)'
;MTPYDAAVRSLSNEVLELLREGGWSESRRVPLDEARASLVSQGAPLHAYAEELLHSLDGLQLHNPATGRSLKVSAVDICDWLDEEDLSYVQALFAPSACPVALGARASPEFPITSPTASCGAFPESFFYVAEDGRWLCIDTYWGGAWFFPHLDAALRFALLQEEFETGRVPLTREQCPPGTWDDGD
;
A
#
# COMPACT_ATOMS: atom_id res chain seq x y z
N MET A 1 3.85 -16.44 -18.02
CA MET A 1 2.84 -15.48 -17.56
C MET A 1 2.82 -15.59 -16.06
N THR A 2 3.28 -14.55 -15.38
CA THR A 2 3.38 -14.53 -13.92
C THR A 2 1.99 -14.26 -13.30
N PRO A 3 1.77 -14.55 -12.01
CA PRO A 3 0.56 -14.14 -11.31
C PRO A 3 0.34 -12.61 -11.36
N TYR A 4 1.43 -11.84 -11.35
CA TYR A 4 1.39 -10.38 -11.52
C TYR A 4 0.86 -9.97 -12.91
N ASP A 5 1.33 -10.60 -13.99
CA ASP A 5 0.84 -10.32 -15.36
C ASP A 5 -0.68 -10.51 -15.47
N ALA A 6 -1.21 -11.56 -14.82
CA ALA A 6 -2.64 -11.83 -14.79
C ALA A 6 -3.41 -10.76 -13.99
N ALA A 7 -2.83 -10.28 -12.89
CA ALA A 7 -3.41 -9.21 -12.08
C ALA A 7 -3.49 -7.89 -12.85
N VAL A 8 -2.41 -7.49 -13.55
CA VAL A 8 -2.39 -6.26 -14.37
C VAL A 8 -3.41 -6.31 -15.51
N ARG A 9 -3.58 -7.46 -16.16
CA ARG A 9 -4.59 -7.64 -17.23
C ARG A 9 -6.03 -7.58 -16.73
N SER A 10 -6.24 -7.78 -15.44
CA SER A 10 -7.56 -7.77 -14.80
C SER A 10 -7.89 -6.42 -14.18
N LEU A 11 -7.01 -5.41 -14.33
CA LEU A 11 -7.28 -4.06 -13.86
C LEU A 11 -8.47 -3.46 -14.59
N SER A 12 -9.33 -2.80 -13.84
CA SER A 12 -10.43 -1.99 -14.36
C SER A 12 -9.90 -0.79 -15.16
N ASN A 13 -10.70 -0.30 -16.10
CA ASN A 13 -10.30 0.82 -16.95
C ASN A 13 -10.04 2.08 -16.13
N GLU A 14 -10.83 2.32 -15.08
CA GLU A 14 -10.67 3.48 -14.19
C GLU A 14 -9.31 3.44 -13.47
N VAL A 15 -8.88 2.27 -13.00
CA VAL A 15 -7.57 2.11 -12.35
C VAL A 15 -6.44 2.26 -13.38
N LEU A 16 -6.59 1.68 -14.58
CA LEU A 16 -5.60 1.82 -15.64
C LEU A 16 -5.41 3.26 -16.08
N GLU A 17 -6.49 4.05 -16.15
CA GLU A 17 -6.43 5.48 -16.46
C GLU A 17 -5.62 6.24 -15.40
N LEU A 18 -5.95 6.06 -14.12
CA LEU A 18 -5.20 6.68 -13.01
C LEU A 18 -3.73 6.29 -13.00
N LEU A 19 -3.42 5.01 -13.25
CA LEU A 19 -2.03 4.54 -13.34
C LEU A 19 -1.29 5.25 -14.48
N ARG A 20 -1.89 5.33 -15.67
CA ARG A 20 -1.30 6.00 -16.84
C ARG A 20 -1.11 7.50 -16.62
N GLU A 21 -2.08 8.16 -16.01
CA GLU A 21 -1.98 9.57 -15.60
C GLU A 21 -0.85 9.79 -14.60
N GLY A 22 -0.64 8.84 -13.69
CA GLY A 22 0.50 8.79 -12.77
C GLY A 22 1.85 8.45 -13.41
N GLY A 23 1.90 8.18 -14.72
CA GLY A 23 3.13 7.88 -15.46
C GLY A 23 3.48 6.39 -15.57
N TRP A 24 2.53 5.49 -15.29
CA TRP A 24 2.72 4.05 -15.49
C TRP A 24 2.61 3.64 -16.96
N SER A 25 3.40 2.63 -17.35
CA SER A 25 3.26 1.89 -18.60
C SER A 25 3.58 0.41 -18.39
N GLU A 26 3.07 -0.47 -19.24
CA GLU A 26 3.35 -1.92 -19.16
C GLU A 26 4.86 -2.25 -19.27
N SER A 27 5.60 -1.41 -19.98
CA SER A 27 7.05 -1.52 -20.18
C SER A 27 7.88 -0.89 -19.07
N ARG A 28 7.27 -0.18 -18.12
CA ARG A 28 7.98 0.47 -17.01
C ARG A 28 8.68 -0.59 -16.16
N ARG A 29 9.97 -0.38 -15.93
CA ARG A 29 10.81 -1.21 -15.03
C ARG A 29 11.77 -0.29 -14.28
N VAL A 30 11.58 -0.15 -12.98
CA VAL A 30 12.46 0.63 -12.10
C VAL A 30 13.47 -0.27 -11.39
N PRO A 31 14.71 0.18 -11.12
CA PRO A 31 15.65 -0.55 -10.28
C PRO A 31 15.11 -0.74 -8.86
N LEU A 32 15.41 -1.87 -8.23
CA LEU A 32 14.90 -2.21 -6.89
C LEU A 32 16.00 -2.40 -5.84
N ASP A 33 17.24 -1.99 -6.12
CA ASP A 33 18.36 -2.22 -5.20
C ASP A 33 18.11 -1.59 -3.82
N GLU A 34 17.61 -0.35 -3.81
CA GLU A 34 17.28 0.39 -2.59
C GLU A 34 16.06 -0.20 -1.87
N ALA A 35 14.96 -0.41 -2.60
CA ALA A 35 13.76 -1.07 -2.08
C ALA A 35 14.08 -2.43 -1.44
N ARG A 36 14.91 -3.25 -2.11
CA ARG A 36 15.33 -4.55 -1.58
C ARG A 36 16.15 -4.39 -0.30
N ALA A 37 17.07 -3.43 -0.24
CA ALA A 37 17.87 -3.19 0.96
C ALA A 37 16.98 -2.79 2.15
N SER A 38 16.04 -1.87 1.95
CA SER A 38 15.09 -1.44 2.99
C SER A 38 14.21 -2.61 3.46
N LEU A 39 13.64 -3.36 2.54
CA LEU A 39 12.81 -4.53 2.85
C LEU A 39 13.57 -5.60 3.63
N VAL A 40 14.82 -5.89 3.25
CA VAL A 40 15.68 -6.84 3.98
C VAL A 40 15.97 -6.35 5.40
N SER A 41 16.23 -5.05 5.59
CA SER A 41 16.45 -4.50 6.94
C SER A 41 15.22 -4.60 7.84
N GLN A 42 14.01 -4.60 7.26
CA GLN A 42 12.75 -4.77 7.98
C GLN A 42 12.32 -6.23 8.15
N GLY A 43 13.10 -7.21 7.66
CA GLY A 43 12.72 -8.62 7.71
C GLY A 43 11.61 -9.03 6.73
N ALA A 44 11.36 -8.23 5.69
CA ALA A 44 10.42 -8.52 4.60
C ALA A 44 11.18 -9.02 3.37
N PRO A 45 11.50 -10.32 3.22
CA PRO A 45 12.13 -10.79 2.00
C PRO A 45 11.23 -10.53 0.78
N LEU A 46 11.79 -9.85 -0.22
CA LEU A 46 11.07 -9.52 -1.45
C LEU A 46 10.76 -10.79 -2.25
N HIS A 47 9.49 -11.20 -2.24
CA HIS A 47 8.99 -12.35 -2.99
C HIS A 47 8.65 -11.98 -4.44
N ALA A 48 8.50 -12.98 -5.32
CA ALA A 48 8.39 -12.78 -6.76
C ALA A 48 7.23 -11.86 -7.18
N TYR A 49 6.06 -11.98 -6.53
CA TYR A 49 4.93 -11.08 -6.82
C TYR A 49 5.24 -9.61 -6.48
N ALA A 50 5.79 -9.36 -5.29
CA ALA A 50 6.13 -8.01 -4.86
C ALA A 50 7.28 -7.43 -5.71
N GLU A 51 8.23 -8.26 -6.13
CA GLU A 51 9.32 -7.85 -7.02
C GLU A 51 8.80 -7.33 -8.36
N GLU A 52 7.94 -8.09 -9.05
CA GLU A 52 7.32 -7.65 -10.31
C GLU A 52 6.46 -6.40 -10.11
N LEU A 53 5.73 -6.34 -9.00
CA LEU A 53 4.92 -5.20 -8.65
C LEU A 53 5.75 -3.94 -8.47
N LEU A 54 6.79 -3.99 -7.65
CA LEU A 54 7.65 -2.84 -7.37
C LEU A 54 8.43 -2.44 -8.62
N HIS A 55 8.90 -3.39 -9.41
CA HIS A 55 9.52 -3.07 -10.70
C HIS A 55 8.60 -2.24 -11.59
N SER A 56 7.30 -2.53 -11.57
CA SER A 56 6.31 -1.85 -12.39
C SER A 56 5.81 -0.53 -11.79
N LEU A 57 5.63 -0.48 -10.46
CA LEU A 57 4.88 0.59 -9.78
C LEU A 57 5.69 1.43 -8.79
N ASP A 58 6.88 0.99 -8.36
CA ASP A 58 7.65 1.72 -7.35
C ASP A 58 8.04 3.13 -7.84
N GLY A 59 7.97 4.08 -6.91
CA GLY A 59 8.12 5.52 -7.15
C GLY A 59 6.88 6.21 -7.74
N LEU A 60 5.80 5.49 -8.05
CA LEU A 60 4.56 6.13 -8.50
C LEU A 60 3.82 6.79 -7.34
N GLN A 61 3.40 8.03 -7.57
CA GLN A 61 2.49 8.76 -6.68
C GLN A 61 1.19 9.05 -7.44
N LEU A 62 0.13 8.41 -7.00
CA LEU A 62 -1.19 8.47 -7.60
C LEU A 62 -2.08 9.37 -6.75
N HIS A 63 -2.87 10.21 -7.40
CA HIS A 63 -3.85 11.06 -6.74
C HIS A 63 -5.15 11.02 -7.55
N ASN A 64 -6.27 10.80 -6.87
CA ASN A 64 -7.59 10.94 -7.46
C ASN A 64 -8.27 12.20 -6.90
N PRO A 65 -8.36 13.29 -7.68
CA PRO A 65 -8.99 14.53 -7.25
C PRO A 65 -10.47 14.37 -6.90
N ALA A 66 -11.18 13.41 -7.52
CA ALA A 66 -12.61 13.21 -7.28
C ALA A 66 -12.90 12.66 -5.87
N THR A 67 -11.98 11.88 -5.31
CA THR A 67 -12.11 11.27 -3.98
C THR A 67 -11.19 11.92 -2.94
N GLY A 68 -10.24 12.74 -3.39
CA GLY A 68 -9.17 13.29 -2.56
C GLY A 68 -8.19 12.23 -2.05
N ARG A 69 -8.18 11.03 -2.64
CA ARG A 69 -7.29 9.94 -2.20
C ARG A 69 -5.95 9.99 -2.89
N SER A 70 -4.91 9.56 -2.18
CA SER A 70 -3.56 9.44 -2.69
C SER A 70 -2.93 8.11 -2.28
N LEU A 71 -2.15 7.53 -3.19
CA LEU A 71 -1.35 6.32 -2.95
C LEU A 71 0.08 6.58 -3.41
N LYS A 72 1.07 6.31 -2.57
CA LYS A 72 2.48 6.29 -2.93
C LYS A 72 2.96 4.84 -2.90
N VAL A 73 3.31 4.30 -4.07
CA VAL A 73 3.92 2.96 -4.14
C VAL A 73 5.42 3.15 -3.98
N SER A 74 5.92 2.75 -2.82
CA SER A 74 7.33 2.92 -2.45
C SER A 74 7.63 1.99 -1.28
N ALA A 75 8.43 0.95 -1.54
CA ALA A 75 8.90 0.06 -0.48
C ALA A 75 9.85 0.78 0.48
N VAL A 76 10.64 1.74 -0.01
CA VAL A 76 11.54 2.54 0.82
C VAL A 76 10.74 3.38 1.81
N ASP A 77 9.79 4.16 1.32
CA ASP A 77 9.04 5.07 2.20
C ASP A 77 8.23 4.28 3.23
N ILE A 78 7.50 3.22 2.85
CA ILE A 78 6.75 2.46 3.85
C ILE A 78 7.68 1.88 4.93
N CYS A 79 8.87 1.39 4.58
CA CYS A 79 9.83 0.89 5.55
C CYS A 79 10.35 1.96 6.50
N ASP A 80 10.41 3.24 6.09
CA ASP A 80 10.77 4.37 6.96
C ASP A 80 9.67 4.71 7.98
N TRP A 81 8.44 4.25 7.75
CA TRP A 81 7.28 4.47 8.63
C TRP A 81 6.95 3.30 9.57
N LEU A 82 7.58 2.14 9.36
CA LEU A 82 7.33 0.96 10.20
C LEU A 82 8.24 0.99 11.42
N ASP A 83 7.66 0.76 12.58
CA ASP A 83 8.41 0.53 13.80
C ASP A 83 9.02 -0.88 13.81
N GLU A 84 10.05 -1.05 14.64
CA GLU A 84 10.65 -2.36 14.90
C GLU A 84 9.56 -3.31 15.42
N GLU A 85 9.36 -4.44 14.73
CA GLU A 85 8.35 -5.49 14.98
C GLU A 85 6.97 -5.33 14.31
N ASP A 86 6.59 -4.17 13.76
CA ASP A 86 5.26 -3.97 13.13
C ASP A 86 4.96 -5.03 12.07
N LEU A 87 5.96 -5.34 11.23
CA LEU A 87 5.82 -6.32 10.17
C LEU A 87 5.47 -7.72 10.68
N SER A 88 5.96 -8.10 11.87
CA SER A 88 5.68 -9.43 12.43
C SER A 88 4.19 -9.60 12.77
N TYR A 89 3.54 -8.53 13.25
CA TYR A 89 2.10 -8.50 13.49
C TYR A 89 1.32 -8.58 12.18
N VAL A 90 1.77 -7.85 11.14
CA VAL A 90 1.19 -7.94 9.80
C VAL A 90 1.29 -9.35 9.25
N GLN A 91 2.45 -9.99 9.39
CA GLN A 91 2.70 -11.34 8.88
C GLN A 91 1.84 -12.38 9.59
N ALA A 92 1.64 -12.24 10.90
CA ALA A 92 0.75 -13.09 11.69
C ALA A 92 -0.73 -12.88 11.34
N LEU A 93 -1.14 -11.63 11.11
CA LEU A 93 -2.52 -11.26 10.77
C LEU A 93 -2.93 -11.71 9.37
N PHE A 94 -2.02 -11.58 8.40
CA PHE A 94 -2.37 -11.65 6.98
C PHE A 94 -1.70 -12.81 6.23
N ALA A 95 -0.37 -12.79 6.15
CA ALA A 95 0.39 -13.82 5.48
C ALA A 95 1.86 -13.77 5.92
N PRO A 96 2.54 -14.92 6.15
CA PRO A 96 3.96 -14.93 6.48
C PRO A 96 4.85 -14.25 5.43
N SER A 97 4.40 -14.20 4.17
CA SER A 97 5.09 -13.54 3.07
C SER A 97 4.71 -12.07 2.90
N ALA A 98 4.01 -11.44 3.84
CA ALA A 98 3.55 -10.07 3.67
C ALA A 98 4.72 -9.13 3.42
N CYS A 99 4.66 -8.40 2.30
CA CYS A 99 5.66 -7.43 1.88
C CYS A 99 5.03 -6.04 1.86
N PRO A 100 5.60 -5.05 2.58
CA PRO A 100 5.11 -3.67 2.52
C PRO A 100 5.47 -3.06 1.17
N VAL A 101 4.51 -2.37 0.54
CA VAL A 101 4.67 -1.88 -0.84
C VAL A 101 4.16 -0.46 -1.07
N ALA A 102 3.25 0.05 -0.24
CA ALA A 102 2.69 1.38 -0.49
C ALA A 102 2.11 2.06 0.75
N LEU A 103 2.00 3.39 0.68
CA LEU A 103 1.41 4.26 1.68
C LEU A 103 0.14 4.90 1.12
N GLY A 104 -0.95 4.88 1.89
CA GLY A 104 -2.20 5.53 1.55
C GLY A 104 -2.49 6.73 2.44
N ALA A 105 -3.04 7.79 1.83
CA ALA A 105 -3.48 8.98 2.54
C ALA A 105 -4.74 9.57 1.90
N ARG A 106 -5.46 10.37 2.68
CA ARG A 106 -6.50 11.26 2.18
C ARG A 106 -5.99 12.69 2.23
N ALA A 107 -6.05 13.40 1.11
CA ALA A 107 -5.85 14.83 1.09
C ALA A 107 -7.00 15.50 1.85
N SER A 108 -6.68 16.32 2.84
CA SER A 108 -7.69 17.21 3.44
C SER A 108 -8.17 18.21 2.38
N PRO A 109 -9.49 18.44 2.24
CA PRO A 109 -10.04 19.39 1.26
C PRO A 109 -9.58 20.84 1.48
N GLU A 110 -8.94 21.14 2.62
CA GLU A 110 -8.43 22.46 2.99
C GLU A 110 -7.07 22.80 2.35
N PHE A 111 -6.37 21.83 1.73
CA PHE A 111 -5.06 22.06 1.09
C PHE A 111 -5.02 21.47 -0.33
N PRO A 112 -5.45 22.23 -1.36
CA PRO A 112 -5.32 21.79 -2.74
C PRO A 112 -3.83 21.69 -3.14
N ILE A 113 -3.41 20.51 -3.57
CA ILE A 113 -2.08 20.24 -4.10
C ILE A 113 -1.92 21.03 -5.41
N THR A 114 -1.30 22.20 -5.34
CA THR A 114 -1.18 23.16 -6.45
C THR A 114 0.21 23.20 -7.08
N SER A 115 1.09 22.21 -6.82
CA SER A 115 2.44 22.20 -7.43
C SER A 115 3.01 20.80 -7.62
N PRO A 116 3.54 20.48 -8.82
CA PRO A 116 4.18 19.19 -9.13
C PRO A 116 5.58 19.02 -8.51
N THR A 117 6.06 20.02 -7.76
CA THR A 117 7.38 20.04 -7.11
C THR A 117 7.34 20.43 -5.63
N ALA A 118 6.14 20.54 -5.03
CA ALA A 118 6.03 20.79 -3.60
C ALA A 118 6.20 19.46 -2.85
N SER A 119 7.15 19.43 -1.91
CA SER A 119 7.31 18.37 -0.92
C SER A 119 5.95 18.03 -0.30
N CYS A 120 5.36 16.93 -0.75
CA CYS A 120 4.05 16.47 -0.33
C CYS A 120 4.15 15.90 1.09
N GLY A 121 3.97 16.72 2.13
CA GLY A 121 3.40 16.20 3.37
C GLY A 121 1.94 15.83 3.09
N ALA A 122 1.38 14.69 3.48
CA ALA A 122 1.75 13.74 4.51
C ALA A 122 1.37 12.30 4.08
N PHE A 123 2.16 11.34 4.50
CA PHE A 123 1.84 9.92 4.59
C PHE A 123 1.94 9.59 6.11
N PRO A 124 1.27 8.56 6.67
CA PRO A 124 0.13 7.77 6.20
C PRO A 124 -1.16 8.03 7.03
N GLU A 125 -2.32 7.68 6.46
CA GLU A 125 -3.48 7.21 7.24
C GLU A 125 -3.57 5.67 7.21
N SER A 126 -2.84 5.01 6.29
CA SER A 126 -2.82 3.56 6.14
C SER A 126 -1.56 3.03 5.44
N PHE A 127 -1.24 1.77 5.72
CA PHE A 127 -0.14 0.98 5.16
C PHE A 127 -0.68 -0.14 4.27
N PHE A 128 -0.04 -0.37 3.12
CA PHE A 128 -0.41 -1.43 2.18
C PHE A 128 0.66 -2.49 2.06
N TYR A 129 0.22 -3.74 2.11
CA TYR A 129 1.05 -4.93 2.02
C TYR A 129 0.47 -5.87 0.97
N VAL A 130 1.35 -6.67 0.38
CA VAL A 130 0.99 -7.72 -0.57
C VAL A 130 1.58 -9.06 -0.14
N ALA A 131 0.86 -10.15 -0.36
CA ALA A 131 1.35 -11.50 -0.14
C ALA A 131 1.85 -12.10 -1.47
N GLU A 132 2.59 -13.23 -1.39
CA GLU A 132 3.15 -13.88 -2.57
C GLU A 132 2.08 -14.43 -3.52
N ASP A 133 0.91 -14.79 -2.98
CA ASP A 133 -0.26 -15.22 -3.74
C ASP A 133 -1.03 -14.07 -4.42
N GLY A 134 -0.59 -12.81 -4.24
CA GLY A 134 -1.17 -11.63 -4.86
C GLY A 134 -2.37 -11.04 -4.11
N ARG A 135 -2.73 -11.56 -2.93
CA ARG A 135 -3.68 -10.90 -2.02
C ARG A 135 -3.05 -9.66 -1.40
N TRP A 136 -3.89 -8.72 -0.98
CA TRP A 136 -3.47 -7.47 -0.38
C TRP A 136 -4.09 -7.24 0.99
N LEU A 137 -3.38 -6.46 1.78
CA LEU A 137 -3.81 -5.96 3.07
C LEU A 137 -3.61 -4.45 3.11
N CYS A 138 -4.60 -3.75 3.64
CA CYS A 138 -4.49 -2.36 4.08
C CYS A 138 -4.73 -2.31 5.59
N ILE A 139 -3.88 -1.63 6.35
CA ILE A 139 -4.05 -1.38 7.80
C ILE A 139 -4.02 0.12 8.01
N ASP A 140 -4.95 0.67 8.80
CA ASP A 140 -4.85 2.08 9.20
C ASP A 140 -3.71 2.32 10.18
N THR A 141 -3.13 3.52 10.20
CA THR A 141 -1.94 3.83 11.01
C THR A 141 -2.15 3.70 12.52
N TYR A 142 -3.41 3.72 12.97
CA TYR A 142 -3.75 3.54 14.37
C TYR A 142 -4.00 2.08 14.73
N TRP A 143 -3.81 1.15 13.79
CA TRP A 143 -4.10 -0.27 13.95
C TRP A 143 -5.53 -0.52 14.45
N GLY A 144 -6.48 0.37 14.11
CA GLY A 144 -7.88 0.24 14.53
C GLY A 144 -8.67 -0.75 13.67
N GLY A 145 -8.19 -1.02 12.45
CA GLY A 145 -8.81 -1.97 11.55
C GLY A 145 -7.96 -2.27 10.31
N ALA A 146 -8.33 -3.35 9.64
CA ALA A 146 -7.71 -3.83 8.42
C ALA A 146 -8.74 -4.10 7.32
N TRP A 147 -8.29 -4.01 6.07
CA TRP A 147 -9.05 -4.41 4.90
C TRP A 147 -8.26 -5.42 4.09
N PHE A 148 -8.92 -6.50 3.67
CA PHE A 148 -8.32 -7.61 2.95
C PHE A 148 -8.86 -7.62 1.53
N PHE A 149 -7.97 -7.58 0.53
CA PHE A 149 -8.37 -7.57 -0.87
C PHE A 149 -7.87 -8.82 -1.59
N PRO A 150 -8.72 -9.43 -2.43
CA PRO A 150 -8.37 -10.67 -3.12
C PRO A 150 -7.31 -10.47 -4.23
N HIS A 151 -7.16 -9.25 -4.76
CA HIS A 151 -6.25 -8.95 -5.87
C HIS A 151 -5.93 -7.45 -5.97
N LEU A 152 -4.91 -7.14 -6.80
CA LEU A 152 -4.40 -5.78 -7.07
C LEU A 152 -5.51 -4.77 -7.41
N ASP A 153 -6.42 -5.09 -8.33
CA ASP A 153 -7.47 -4.15 -8.75
C ASP A 153 -8.34 -3.69 -7.56
N ALA A 154 -8.81 -4.62 -6.72
CA ALA A 154 -9.61 -4.30 -5.55
C ALA A 154 -8.87 -3.41 -4.55
N ALA A 155 -7.57 -3.67 -4.33
CA ALA A 155 -6.74 -2.84 -3.47
C ALA A 155 -6.57 -1.41 -4.01
N LEU A 156 -6.33 -1.26 -5.32
CA LEU A 156 -6.18 0.06 -5.96
C LEU A 156 -7.50 0.83 -6.01
N ARG A 157 -8.63 0.15 -6.25
CA ARG A 157 -9.97 0.76 -6.20
C ARG A 157 -10.30 1.25 -4.80
N PHE A 158 -10.00 0.47 -3.77
CA PHE A 158 -10.13 0.93 -2.39
C PHE A 158 -9.24 2.16 -2.13
N ALA A 159 -7.96 2.07 -2.50
CA ALA A 159 -6.98 3.12 -2.23
C ALA A 159 -7.31 4.44 -2.92
N LEU A 160 -7.85 4.42 -4.15
CA LEU A 160 -8.00 5.61 -5.01
C LEU A 160 -9.44 6.01 -5.30
N LEU A 161 -10.37 5.06 -5.33
CA LEU A 161 -11.76 5.30 -5.77
C LEU A 161 -12.77 5.33 -4.61
N GLN A 162 -12.33 5.04 -3.38
CA GLN A 162 -13.19 5.02 -2.18
C GLN A 162 -14.33 4.00 -2.25
N GLU A 163 -14.13 2.89 -2.94
CA GLU A 163 -15.10 1.80 -2.91
C GLU A 163 -15.03 1.07 -1.55
N GLU A 164 -16.20 0.84 -0.94
CA GLU A 164 -16.39 -0.07 0.21
C GLU A 164 -15.74 0.30 1.55
N PHE A 165 -15.52 1.59 1.83
CA PHE A 165 -14.81 2.05 3.04
C PHE A 165 -15.40 1.51 4.37
N GLU A 166 -16.72 1.30 4.45
CA GLU A 166 -17.39 0.87 5.70
C GLU A 166 -17.79 -0.61 5.72
N THR A 167 -17.93 -1.27 4.56
CA THR A 167 -18.48 -2.64 4.51
C THR A 167 -17.42 -3.74 4.62
N GLY A 168 -16.13 -3.41 4.42
CA GLY A 168 -15.03 -4.38 4.42
C GLY A 168 -14.03 -4.28 5.58
N ARG A 169 -14.18 -3.29 6.49
CA ARG A 169 -13.24 -3.09 7.59
C ARG A 169 -13.39 -4.17 8.65
N VAL A 170 -12.30 -4.87 8.95
CA VAL A 170 -12.20 -5.83 10.06
C VAL A 170 -11.55 -5.10 11.24
N PRO A 171 -12.24 -4.91 12.38
CA PRO A 171 -11.64 -4.36 13.58
C PRO A 171 -10.53 -5.28 14.08
N LEU A 172 -9.38 -4.72 14.46
CA LEU A 172 -8.28 -5.50 15.03
C LEU A 172 -8.47 -5.65 16.55
N THR A 173 -8.20 -6.85 17.06
CA THR A 173 -8.12 -7.08 18.51
C THR A 173 -6.75 -6.65 19.02
N ARG A 174 -6.64 -6.42 20.33
CA ARG A 174 -5.38 -6.03 20.97
C ARG A 174 -4.22 -6.97 20.64
N GLU A 175 -4.47 -8.28 20.58
CA GLU A 175 -3.45 -9.30 20.28
C GLU A 175 -2.94 -9.22 18.83
N GLN A 176 -3.68 -8.56 17.95
CA GLN A 176 -3.34 -8.37 16.54
C GLN A 176 -2.60 -7.06 16.28
N CYS A 177 -2.42 -6.22 17.31
CA CYS A 177 -1.79 -4.91 17.18
C CYS A 177 -0.42 -4.88 17.90
N PRO A 178 0.57 -4.15 17.36
CA PRO A 178 1.84 -3.89 18.03
C PRO A 178 1.67 -3.21 19.39
N PRO A 179 2.60 -3.39 20.34
CA PRO A 179 2.57 -2.68 21.62
C PRO A 179 2.49 -1.17 21.44
N GLY A 180 1.68 -0.48 22.27
CA GLY A 180 1.56 0.98 22.23
C GLY A 180 0.55 1.54 21.21
N THR A 181 -0.04 0.70 20.37
CA THR A 181 -1.12 1.09 19.42
C THR A 181 -2.51 1.08 20.06
N TRP A 182 -2.65 0.40 21.19
CA TRP A 182 -3.88 0.35 21.99
C TRP A 182 -3.73 1.17 23.26
N ASP A 183 -4.72 2.00 23.56
CA ASP A 183 -4.77 2.74 24.82
C ASP A 183 -5.20 1.78 25.94
N ASP A 184 -4.24 1.40 26.79
CA ASP A 184 -4.50 0.75 28.06
C ASP A 184 -5.11 1.79 28.99
N GLY A 185 -6.41 2.05 28.83
CA GLY A 185 -7.12 2.96 29.74
C GLY A 185 -6.85 2.59 31.20
N ASP A 186 -6.13 3.46 31.90
CA ASP A 186 -5.96 3.45 33.37
C ASP A 186 -7.31 3.56 34.11
#